data_AF-A0A0Q7WAL8-F1
#
_entry.id   AF-A0A0Q7WAL8-F1
#
_cell.length_a   1.000
_cell.length_b   1.000
_cell.length_c   1.000
_cell.angle_alpha   90.00
_cell.angle_beta   90.00
_cell.angle_gamma   90.00
#
_symmetry.space_group_name_H-M   'P 1'
#
loop_
_entity.id
_entity.type
_entity.pdbx_description
1 polymer ?
#
loop_
_entity_poly.entity_id
_entity_poly.type
_entity_poly.pdbx_seq_one_letter_code
_entity_poly.pdbx_strand_id
1 'polypeptide(L)'
;MREAAFALLMVSMKDALQILHASSMRVSFTDDIPEGDVTNLITNMRNAICHVGSPLRHLDKNNNTLSLDTAIGAGCLMEIDGVELSNPYADDVAFFYGKHRVLLKRHCHRAFSEAYQRTKAKVNAEGWWWPFD
;
A
#
# COMPACT_ATOMS: atom_id res chain seq x y z
N MET A 1 1.83 -6.01 18.10
CA MET A 1 0.46 -5.53 17.77
C MET A 1 0.42 -4.68 16.49
N ARG A 2 1.45 -3.89 16.17
CA ARG A 2 1.49 -3.04 14.94
C ARG A 2 1.41 -3.83 13.62
N GLU A 3 2.12 -4.96 13.53
CA GLU A 3 2.14 -5.76 12.29
C GLU A 3 0.80 -6.39 11.93
N ALA A 4 0.07 -6.94 12.90
CA ALA A 4 -1.27 -7.49 12.66
C ALA A 4 -2.24 -6.42 12.14
N ALA A 5 -2.19 -5.20 12.71
CA ALA A 5 -3.03 -4.09 12.27
C ALA A 5 -2.69 -3.64 10.83
N PHE A 6 -1.41 -3.52 10.52
CA PHE A 6 -0.97 -3.16 9.17
C PHE A 6 -1.29 -4.24 8.14
N ALA A 7 -1.12 -5.52 8.50
CA ALA A 7 -1.50 -6.65 7.66
C ALA A 7 -3.00 -6.63 7.33
N LEU A 8 -3.86 -6.43 8.35
CA LEU A 8 -5.30 -6.33 8.15
C LEU A 8 -5.69 -5.14 7.26
N LEU A 9 -5.01 -4.00 7.42
CA LEU A 9 -5.18 -2.84 6.53
C LEU A 9 -4.84 -3.20 5.08
N MET A 10 -3.69 -3.82 4.82
CA MET A 10 -3.27 -4.21 3.47
C MET A 10 -4.19 -5.25 2.83
N VAL A 11 -4.71 -6.22 3.61
CA VAL A 11 -5.73 -7.17 3.15
C VAL A 11 -6.99 -6.44 2.72
N SER A 12 -7.54 -5.59 3.60
CA SER A 12 -8.78 -4.85 3.34
C SER A 12 -8.65 -3.91 2.14
N MET A 13 -7.53 -3.18 2.06
CA MET A 13 -7.26 -2.28 0.95
C MET A 13 -7.09 -3.03 -0.37
N LYS A 14 -6.33 -4.13 -0.40
CA LYS A 14 -6.20 -4.94 -1.63
C LYS A 14 -7.58 -5.37 -2.10
N ASP A 15 -8.44 -5.87 -1.22
CA ASP A 15 -9.74 -6.40 -1.64
C ASP A 15 -10.65 -5.29 -2.18
N ALA A 16 -10.72 -4.15 -1.51
CA ALA A 16 -11.46 -2.97 -2.00
C ALA A 16 -10.97 -2.50 -3.38
N LEU A 17 -9.64 -2.37 -3.57
CA LEU A 17 -9.05 -1.91 -4.82
C LEU A 17 -9.24 -2.92 -5.97
N GLN A 18 -9.22 -4.22 -5.69
CA GLN A 18 -9.48 -5.24 -6.71
C GLN A 18 -10.96 -5.29 -7.12
N ILE A 19 -11.90 -5.11 -6.17
CA ILE A 19 -13.33 -5.01 -6.49
C ILE A 19 -13.60 -3.79 -7.39
N LEU A 20 -12.99 -2.64 -7.07
CA LEU A 20 -13.07 -1.44 -7.92
C LEU A 20 -12.46 -1.67 -9.29
N HIS A 21 -11.32 -2.34 -9.38
CA HIS A 21 -10.71 -2.69 -10.66
C HIS A 21 -11.62 -3.58 -11.52
N ALA A 22 -12.19 -4.65 -10.95
CA ALA A 22 -13.15 -5.52 -11.64
C ALA A 22 -14.42 -4.77 -12.09
N SER A 23 -14.74 -3.65 -11.42
CA SER A 23 -15.86 -2.77 -11.76
C SER A 23 -15.48 -1.61 -12.69
N SER A 24 -14.33 -1.65 -13.35
CA SER A 24 -13.81 -0.56 -14.22
C SER A 24 -13.62 0.78 -13.51
N MET A 25 -13.41 0.79 -12.19
CA MET A 25 -13.20 1.97 -11.35
C MET A 25 -11.82 1.97 -10.67
N ARG A 26 -10.81 1.36 -11.31
CA ARG A 26 -9.45 1.18 -10.76
C ARG A 26 -8.84 2.49 -10.24
N VAL A 27 -8.34 2.49 -9.01
CA VAL A 27 -7.51 3.59 -8.46
C VAL A 27 -6.06 3.36 -8.90
N SER A 28 -5.48 4.31 -9.65
CA SER A 28 -4.24 4.06 -10.42
C SER A 28 -3.25 5.23 -10.43
N PHE A 29 -3.19 6.03 -9.36
CA PHE A 29 -2.15 7.05 -9.26
C PHE A 29 -0.76 6.41 -9.08
N THR A 30 0.27 7.15 -9.50
CA THR A 30 1.66 6.69 -9.58
C THR A 30 2.63 7.56 -8.79
N ASP A 31 2.16 8.64 -8.17
CA ASP A 31 2.98 9.53 -7.34
C ASP A 31 3.64 8.74 -6.20
N ASP A 32 4.95 8.88 -6.03
CA ASP A 32 5.75 8.20 -5.00
C ASP A 32 5.85 6.67 -5.11
N ILE A 33 5.54 6.12 -6.29
CA ILE A 33 5.56 4.68 -6.58
C ILE A 33 6.66 4.37 -7.61
N PRO A 34 7.68 3.57 -7.27
CA PRO A 34 8.78 3.26 -8.19
C PRO A 34 8.35 2.54 -9.48
N GLU A 35 7.36 1.66 -9.39
CA GLU A 35 6.88 0.85 -10.51
C GLU A 35 5.38 0.55 -10.37
N GLY A 36 4.65 0.72 -11.47
CA GLY A 36 3.20 0.47 -11.52
C GLY A 36 2.37 1.56 -10.86
N ASP A 37 1.21 1.18 -10.32
CA ASP A 37 0.28 2.08 -9.65
C ASP A 37 -0.01 1.65 -8.19
N VAL A 38 -0.76 2.47 -7.46
CA VAL A 38 -1.08 2.18 -6.05
C VAL A 38 -1.81 0.85 -5.85
N THR A 39 -2.66 0.43 -6.80
CA THR A 39 -3.36 -0.86 -6.70
C THR A 39 -2.37 -2.01 -6.81
N ASN A 40 -1.38 -1.93 -7.71
CA ASN A 40 -0.29 -2.90 -7.78
C ASN A 40 0.58 -2.86 -6.52
N LEU A 41 0.96 -1.67 -6.05
CA LEU A 41 1.81 -1.51 -4.86
C LEU A 41 1.16 -2.14 -3.61
N ILE A 42 -0.10 -1.84 -3.33
CA ILE A 42 -0.84 -2.41 -2.19
C ILE A 42 -1.00 -3.93 -2.35
N THR A 43 -1.25 -4.42 -3.56
CA THR A 43 -1.34 -5.86 -3.84
C THR A 43 0.00 -6.57 -3.56
N ASN A 44 1.10 -5.98 -4.02
CA ASN A 44 2.45 -6.53 -3.81
C ASN A 44 2.84 -6.50 -2.33
N MET A 45 2.59 -5.39 -1.64
CA MET A 45 2.80 -5.25 -0.19
C MET A 45 2.00 -6.31 0.58
N ARG A 46 0.71 -6.48 0.29
CA ARG A 46 -0.11 -7.54 0.90
C ARG A 46 0.47 -8.92 0.64
N ASN A 47 0.88 -9.21 -0.58
CA ASN A 47 1.43 -10.51 -0.93
C ASN A 47 2.76 -10.80 -0.20
N ALA A 48 3.62 -9.80 -0.04
CA ALA A 48 4.84 -9.92 0.78
C ALA A 48 4.51 -10.23 2.25
N ILE A 49 3.51 -9.55 2.81
CA ILE A 49 3.07 -9.75 4.20
C ILE A 49 2.49 -11.17 4.41
N CYS A 50 1.55 -11.58 3.56
CA CYS A 50 0.73 -12.77 3.82
C CYS A 50 1.36 -14.10 3.36
N HIS A 51 2.28 -14.08 2.39
CA HIS A 51 2.79 -15.30 1.77
C HIS A 51 4.26 -15.52 2.15
N VAL A 52 4.52 -16.39 3.13
CA VAL A 52 5.86 -16.66 3.67
C VAL A 52 6.88 -17.04 2.59
N GLY A 53 6.47 -17.78 1.55
CA GLY A 53 7.33 -18.19 0.43
C GLY A 53 7.36 -17.22 -0.75
N SER A 54 6.80 -16.02 -0.64
CA SER A 54 6.73 -15.08 -1.76
C SER A 54 8.09 -14.40 -2.01
N PRO A 55 8.56 -14.33 -3.27
CA PRO A 55 9.76 -13.56 -3.60
C PRO A 55 9.59 -12.05 -3.38
N LEU A 56 8.35 -11.56 -3.19
CA LEU A 56 8.08 -10.16 -2.85
C LEU A 56 8.55 -9.80 -1.44
N ARG A 57 8.89 -10.80 -0.61
CA ARG A 57 9.53 -10.60 0.70
C ARG A 57 11.02 -10.29 0.58
N HIS A 58 11.61 -10.53 -0.59
CA HIS A 58 13.03 -10.35 -0.79
C HIS A 58 13.34 -8.86 -0.92
N LEU A 59 14.34 -8.44 -0.15
CA LEU A 59 14.91 -7.10 -0.17
C LEU A 59 15.85 -6.94 -1.37
N ASP A 60 16.59 -8.00 -1.71
CA ASP A 60 17.64 -8.00 -2.72
C ASP A 60 17.75 -9.31 -3.49
N LYS A 61 18.76 -9.40 -4.37
CA LYS A 61 19.08 -10.59 -5.18
C LYS A 61 19.60 -11.79 -4.37
N ASN A 62 20.03 -11.57 -3.13
CA ASN A 62 20.54 -12.62 -2.25
C ASN A 62 19.42 -13.28 -1.45
N ASN A 63 18.16 -12.89 -1.70
CA ASN A 63 16.97 -13.33 -0.99
C ASN A 63 17.00 -12.96 0.51
N ASN A 64 17.71 -11.89 0.87
CA ASN A 64 17.57 -11.31 2.20
C ASN A 64 16.12 -10.88 2.41
N THR A 65 15.57 -11.12 3.60
CA THR A 65 14.16 -10.79 3.89
C THR A 65 14.09 -9.70 4.95
N LEU A 66 13.12 -8.81 4.77
CA LEU A 66 12.74 -7.81 5.76
C LEU A 66 11.25 -8.00 6.06
N SER A 67 10.94 -8.21 7.33
CA SER A 67 9.56 -8.20 7.81
C SER A 67 9.10 -6.75 8.03
N LEU A 68 8.07 -6.51 8.83
CA LEU A 68 7.56 -5.15 9.01
C LEU A 68 8.61 -4.24 9.65
N ASP A 69 9.00 -3.22 8.90
CA ASP A 69 9.74 -2.08 9.40
C ASP A 69 9.04 -0.76 9.11
N THR A 70 9.39 0.27 9.88
CA THR A 70 8.73 1.58 9.82
C THR A 70 9.70 2.73 9.97
N ALA A 71 9.58 3.75 9.12
CA ALA A 71 10.24 5.05 9.28
C ALA A 71 9.18 6.15 9.48
N ILE A 72 9.23 6.84 10.62
CA ILE A 72 8.32 7.95 10.97
C ILE A 72 9.05 9.26 10.68
N GLY A 73 8.46 10.12 9.86
CA GLY A 73 9.14 11.31 9.38
C GLY A 73 10.27 10.97 8.39
N ALA A 74 11.00 12.00 7.98
CA ALA A 74 12.05 11.86 6.98
C ALA A 74 13.26 11.13 7.58
N GLY A 75 13.79 10.13 6.86
CA GLY A 75 14.96 9.39 7.30
C GLY A 75 15.27 8.16 6.45
N CYS A 76 16.51 7.70 6.52
CA CYS A 76 16.95 6.42 5.98
C CYS A 76 16.92 5.37 7.10
N LEU A 77 16.16 4.30 6.90
CA LEU A 77 16.11 3.16 7.82
C LEU A 77 17.32 2.23 7.60
N MET A 78 17.65 1.98 6.34
CA MET A 78 18.70 1.05 5.94
C MET A 78 19.25 1.43 4.57
N GLU A 79 20.57 1.40 4.44
CA GLU A 79 21.27 1.48 3.16
C GLU A 79 22.39 0.42 3.15
N ILE A 80 22.22 -0.64 2.35
CA ILE A 80 23.18 -1.74 2.25
C ILE A 80 23.23 -2.20 0.79
N ASP A 81 24.42 -2.34 0.22
CA ASP A 81 24.65 -2.87 -1.15
C ASP A 81 23.78 -2.21 -2.24
N GLY A 82 23.53 -0.90 -2.12
CA GLY A 82 22.71 -0.12 -3.07
C GLY A 82 21.20 -0.27 -2.89
N VAL A 83 20.74 -1.02 -1.88
CA VAL A 83 19.34 -1.02 -1.46
C VAL A 83 19.14 0.03 -0.39
N GLU A 84 18.30 1.02 -0.69
CA GLU A 84 17.92 2.10 0.22
C GLU A 84 16.45 1.94 0.64
N LEU A 85 16.22 1.87 1.95
CA LEU A 85 14.90 1.93 2.55
C LEU A 85 14.76 3.25 3.29
N SER A 86 14.18 4.24 2.63
CA SER A 86 14.02 5.59 3.20
C SER A 86 12.58 6.08 3.13
N ASN A 87 12.25 7.00 4.03
CA ASN A 87 11.09 7.87 3.93
C ASN A 87 11.58 9.27 3.60
N PRO A 88 11.25 9.84 2.43
CA PRO A 88 11.65 11.20 2.09
C PRO A 88 10.77 12.27 2.75
N TYR A 89 9.69 11.88 3.43
CA TYR A 89 8.65 12.81 3.87
C TYR A 89 8.60 12.98 5.40
N ALA A 90 8.85 14.21 5.85
CA ALA A 90 8.80 14.59 7.27
C ALA A 90 7.41 14.43 7.90
N ASP A 91 6.36 14.51 7.08
CA ASP A 91 4.97 14.48 7.54
C ASP A 91 4.30 13.11 7.37
N ASP A 92 5.02 12.06 6.95
CA ASP A 92 4.45 10.75 6.63
C ASP A 92 5.10 9.61 7.43
N VAL A 93 4.49 8.43 7.32
CA VAL A 93 5.03 7.17 7.83
C VAL A 93 5.21 6.21 6.67
N ALA A 94 6.44 5.71 6.49
CA ALA A 94 6.74 4.65 5.56
C ALA A 94 6.72 3.29 6.25
N PHE A 95 6.01 2.33 5.66
CA PHE A 95 6.03 0.92 6.01
C PHE A 95 6.80 0.14 4.97
N PHE A 96 7.64 -0.79 5.42
CA PHE A 96 8.47 -1.63 4.57
C PHE A 96 8.15 -3.11 4.78
N TYR A 97 8.20 -3.86 3.69
CA TYR A 97 8.16 -5.31 3.69
C TYR A 97 8.92 -5.82 2.45
N GLY A 98 10.01 -6.55 2.65
CA GLY A 98 11.01 -6.73 1.60
C GLY A 98 11.47 -5.39 1.03
N LYS A 99 11.51 -5.27 -0.31
CA LYS A 99 11.83 -4.01 -1.01
C LYS A 99 10.67 -3.02 -1.14
N HIS A 100 9.46 -3.41 -0.73
CA HIS A 100 8.27 -2.58 -0.96
C HIS A 100 8.15 -1.50 0.10
N ARG A 101 7.84 -0.27 -0.34
CA ARG A 101 7.55 0.88 0.53
C ARG A 101 6.11 1.35 0.32
N VAL A 102 5.34 1.45 1.41
CA VAL A 102 4.00 2.05 1.39
C VAL A 102 3.95 3.22 2.37
N LEU A 103 3.51 4.39 1.90
CA LEU A 103 3.36 5.61 2.69
C LEU A 103 1.92 5.71 3.22
N LEU A 104 1.76 6.00 4.51
CA LEU A 104 0.46 6.00 5.16
C LEU A 104 -0.47 7.07 4.58
N LYS A 105 -0.01 8.32 4.46
CA LYS A 105 -0.85 9.42 3.95
C LYS A 105 -0.92 9.38 2.43
N ARG A 106 0.24 9.34 1.77
CA ARG A 106 0.34 9.46 0.31
C ARG A 106 -0.21 8.26 -0.45
N HIS A 107 -0.08 7.04 0.09
CA HIS A 107 -0.58 5.83 -0.56
C HIS A 107 -1.86 5.34 0.10
N CYS A 108 -1.83 5.00 1.39
CA CYS A 108 -2.98 4.32 2.03
C CYS A 108 -4.20 5.22 2.13
N HIS A 109 -4.04 6.39 2.76
CA HIS A 109 -5.15 7.32 2.97
C HIS A 109 -5.69 7.82 1.64
N ARG A 110 -4.82 8.26 0.72
CA ARG A 110 -5.25 8.70 -0.62
C ARG A 110 -6.00 7.61 -1.38
N ALA A 111 -5.48 6.38 -1.44
CA ALA A 111 -6.14 5.28 -2.13
C ALA A 111 -7.50 4.95 -1.52
N PHE A 112 -7.61 4.97 -0.19
CA PHE A 112 -8.88 4.82 0.50
C PHE A 112 -9.86 5.95 0.15
N SER A 113 -9.42 7.22 0.20
CA SER A 113 -10.27 8.36 -0.15
C SER A 113 -10.75 8.29 -1.60
N GLU A 114 -9.89 7.97 -2.55
CA GLU A 114 -10.29 7.83 -3.95
C GLU A 114 -11.25 6.64 -4.15
N ALA A 115 -10.98 5.50 -3.50
CA ALA A 115 -11.85 4.33 -3.51
C ALA A 115 -13.25 4.65 -2.95
N TYR A 116 -13.30 5.37 -1.82
CA TYR A 116 -14.52 5.84 -1.18
C TYR A 116 -15.33 6.73 -2.13
N GLN A 117 -14.71 7.76 -2.70
CA GLN A 117 -15.42 8.70 -3.58
C GLN A 117 -15.98 8.03 -4.84
N ARG A 118 -15.22 7.11 -5.46
CA ARG A 118 -15.70 6.35 -6.62
C ARG A 118 -16.88 5.45 -6.26
N THR A 119 -16.79 4.76 -5.11
CA THR A 119 -17.87 3.89 -4.64
C THR A 119 -19.13 4.69 -4.33
N LYS A 120 -19.00 5.81 -3.59
CA LYS A 120 -20.11 6.70 -3.28
C LYS A 120 -20.77 7.25 -4.55
N ALA A 121 -19.98 7.73 -5.51
CA ALA A 121 -20.49 8.24 -6.77
C ALA A 121 -21.28 7.17 -7.55
N LYS A 122 -20.80 5.92 -7.58
CA LYS A 122 -21.50 4.80 -8.23
C LYS A 122 -22.81 4.46 -7.52
N VAL A 123 -22.80 4.31 -6.19
CA VAL A 123 -24.00 4.00 -5.40
C VAL A 123 -25.09 5.06 -5.61
N ASN A 124 -24.70 6.33 -5.56
CA ASN A 124 -25.62 7.44 -5.82
C ASN A 124 -26.17 7.43 -7.25
N ALA A 125 -25.32 7.14 -8.25
CA ALA A 125 -25.74 7.05 -9.65
C ALA A 125 -26.72 5.90 -9.91
N GLU A 126 -26.63 4.82 -9.13
CA GLU A 126 -27.56 3.68 -9.17
C GLU A 126 -28.83 3.92 -8.34
N GLY A 127 -29.00 5.09 -7.73
CA GLY A 127 -30.18 5.48 -6.95
C GLY A 127 -30.23 4.90 -5.53
N TRP A 128 -29.13 4.33 -5.04
CA TRP A 128 -29.02 3.80 -3.69
C TRP A 128 -28.56 4.89 -2.71
N TRP A 129 -28.97 4.76 -1.44
CA TRP A 129 -28.57 5.66 -0.36
C TRP A 129 -27.18 5.30 0.19
N TRP A 130 -26.32 6.32 0.37
CA TRP A 130 -25.01 6.19 1.00
C TRP A 130 -25.08 6.61 2.49
N PRO A 131 -24.80 5.71 3.45
CA PRO A 131 -25.08 5.97 4.87
C PRO A 131 -23.93 6.61 5.67
N PHE A 132 -22.79 6.92 5.03
CA PHE A 132 -21.55 7.32 5.73
C PHE A 132 -21.20 8.81 5.56
N ASP A 133 -22.22 9.66 5.43
CA ASP A 133 -22.06 11.12 5.39
C ASP A 133 -22.07 11.76 6.77
#